data_AF-X0TF12-F1
#
_entry.id   AF-X0TF12-F1
#
_cell.length_a   1.000
_cell.length_b   1.000
_cell.length_c   1.000
_cell.angle_alpha   90.00
_cell.angle_beta   90.00
_cell.angle_gamma   90.00
#
_symmetry.space_group_name_H-M   'P 1'
#
loop_
_entity.id
_entity.type
_entity.pdbx_description
1 polymer ?
#
loop_
_entity_poly.entity_id
_entity_poly.type
_entity_poly.pdbx_seq_one_letter_code
_entity_poly.pdbx_strand_id
1 'polypeptide(L)'
;MKVLVLGGSGLFGRKTSAALLKDPDIAIVVSMDLMPPPEWFIKTVDEYSDKFHYVRGDVSQIEDILSVMKLHSIDRVINWA
;
A
#
# COMPACT_ATOMS: atom_id res chain seq x y z
N MET A 1 0.62 -8.63 10.41
CA MET A 1 1.75 -8.14 9.57
C MET A 1 1.40 -6.82 8.92
N LYS A 2 2.38 -5.95 8.69
CA LYS A 2 2.25 -4.68 7.96
C LYS A 2 2.99 -4.78 6.63
N VAL A 3 2.26 -4.57 5.54
CA VAL A 3 2.77 -4.82 4.18
C VAL A 3 2.86 -3.52 3.41
N LEU A 4 3.99 -3.28 2.75
CA LEU A 4 4.17 -2.22 1.78
C LEU A 4 3.98 -2.78 0.36
N VAL A 5 3.14 -2.14 -0.43
CA VAL A 5 2.92 -2.46 -1.84
C VAL A 5 3.45 -1.30 -2.68
N LEU A 6 4.58 -1.52 -3.37
CA LEU A 6 5.13 -0.57 -4.34
C LEU A 6 4.39 -0.68 -5.67
N GLY A 7 4.11 0.44 -6.32
CA GLY A 7 3.20 0.47 -7.48
C GLY A 7 1.76 0.18 -7.06
N GLY A 8 1.41 0.56 -5.83
CA GLY A 8 0.17 0.15 -5.16
C GLY A 8 -1.10 0.71 -5.82
N SER A 9 -1.00 1.80 -6.60
CA SER A 9 -2.11 2.39 -7.35
C SER A 9 -2.34 1.71 -8.70
N GLY A 10 -1.35 0.95 -9.19
CA GLY A 10 -1.45 0.13 -10.41
C GLY A 10 -2.49 -0.98 -10.33
N LEU A 11 -2.76 -1.64 -11.46
CA LEU A 11 -3.77 -2.71 -11.53
C LEU A 11 -3.49 -3.85 -10.53
N PHE A 12 -2.25 -4.35 -10.52
CA PHE A 12 -1.85 -5.45 -9.65
C PHE A 12 -1.66 -4.97 -8.20
N GLY A 13 -1.15 -3.75 -8.00
CA GLY A 13 -1.05 -3.13 -6.67
C GLY A 13 -2.41 -3.03 -5.97
N ARG A 14 -3.44 -2.56 -6.68
CA ARG A 14 -4.80 -2.44 -6.14
C ARG A 14 -5.44 -3.80 -5.85
N LYS A 15 -5.31 -4.76 -6.76
CA LYS A 15 -5.81 -6.13 -6.54
C LYS A 15 -5.12 -6.80 -5.35
N THR A 16 -3.81 -6.62 -5.22
CA THR A 16 -3.03 -7.14 -4.10
C THR A 16 -3.48 -6.50 -2.80
N SER A 17 -3.58 -5.18 -2.77
CA SER A 17 -4.05 -4.44 -1.59
C SER A 17 -5.45 -4.90 -1.17
N ALA A 18 -6.40 -4.99 -2.10
CA ALA A 18 -7.77 -5.45 -1.81
C ALA A 18 -7.83 -6.90 -1.32
N ALA A 19 -6.93 -7.77 -1.76
CA ALA A 19 -6.83 -9.14 -1.25
C ALA A 19 -6.25 -9.17 0.16
N LEU A 20 -5.16 -8.43 0.41
CA LEU A 20 -4.50 -8.35 1.71
C LEU A 20 -5.39 -7.74 2.80
N LEU A 21 -6.21 -6.74 2.47
CA LEU A 21 -7.10 -6.10 3.45
C LEU A 21 -8.15 -7.06 4.02
N LYS A 22 -8.50 -8.12 3.29
CA LYS A 22 -9.44 -9.16 3.72
C LYS A 22 -8.81 -10.22 4.62
N ASP A 23 -7.48 -10.25 4.69
CA ASP A 23 -6.75 -11.22 5.48
C ASP A 23 -6.71 -10.78 6.96
N PRO A 24 -7.21 -11.61 7.91
CA PRO A 24 -7.22 -11.26 9.33
C PRO A 24 -5.80 -11.10 9.92
N ASP A 25 -4.78 -11.73 9.33
CA ASP A 25 -3.40 -11.64 9.80
C ASP A 25 -2.70 -10.36 9.32
N ILE A 26 -3.33 -9.61 8.41
CA ILE A 26 -2.84 -8.32 7.92
C ILE A 26 -3.41 -7.19 8.79
N ALA A 27 -2.49 -6.49 9.45
CA ALA A 27 -2.80 -5.35 10.30
C ALA A 27 -2.90 -4.07 9.48
N ILE A 28 -1.97 -3.87 8.53
CA ILE A 28 -1.86 -2.64 7.74
C ILE A 28 -1.40 -2.98 6.32
N VAL A 29 -2.01 -2.32 5.33
CA VAL A 29 -1.52 -2.27 3.94
C VAL A 29 -1.18 -0.83 3.60
N VAL A 30 0.10 -0.58 3.31
CA VAL A 30 0.58 0.71 2.82
C VAL A 30 0.80 0.60 1.32
N SER A 31 0.01 1.34 0.55
CA SER A 31 0.14 1.46 -0.91
C SER A 31 1.00 2.67 -1.24
N MET A 32 2.17 2.45 -1.84
CA MET A 32 3.08 3.52 -2.27
C MET A 32 3.10 3.64 -3.79
N ASP A 33 2.92 4.87 -4.28
CA ASP A 33 2.94 5.18 -5.71
C ASP A 33 3.14 6.69 -5.96
N LEU A 34 3.41 7.09 -7.19
CA LEU A 34 3.55 8.51 -7.57
C LEU A 34 2.20 9.24 -7.52
N MET A 35 1.12 8.53 -7.87
CA MET A 35 -0.25 9.03 -7.94
C MET A 35 -1.17 8.16 -7.08
N PRO A 36 -2.20 8.74 -6.45
CA PRO A 36 -3.13 7.98 -5.62
C PRO A 36 -3.93 6.96 -6.45
N PRO A 37 -4.45 5.89 -5.80
CA PRO A 37 -5.42 5.02 -6.45
C PRO A 37 -6.63 5.82 -6.93
N PRO A 38 -7.31 5.38 -8.01
CA PRO A 38 -8.55 6.02 -8.44
C PRO A 38 -9.59 6.11 -7.32
N GLU A 39 -10.40 7.17 -7.30
CA GLU A 39 -11.39 7.41 -6.23
C GLU A 39 -12.35 6.24 -6.03
N TRP A 40 -12.77 5.57 -7.11
CA TRP A 40 -13.64 4.39 -7.02
C TRP A 40 -13.00 3.25 -6.23
N PHE A 41 -11.67 3.10 -6.28
CA PHE A 41 -10.96 2.09 -5.50
C PHE A 41 -10.93 2.47 -4.04
N ILE A 42 -10.66 3.74 -3.72
CA ILE A 42 -10.68 4.25 -2.34
C ILE A 42 -12.05 3.98 -1.71
N LYS A 43 -13.15 4.27 -2.42
CA LYS A 43 -14.52 3.94 -1.97
C LYS A 43 -14.74 2.45 -1.75
N THR A 44 -14.08 1.59 -2.53
CA THR A 44 -14.20 0.13 -2.41
C THR A 44 -13.52 -0.39 -1.14
N VAL A 45 -12.44 0.24 -0.70
CA VAL A 45 -11.66 -0.17 0.48
C VAL A 45 -11.96 0.66 1.72
N ASP A 46 -12.99 1.50 1.68
CA ASP A 46 -13.35 2.44 2.76
C ASP A 46 -13.72 1.72 4.07
N GLU A 47 -14.30 0.52 3.97
CA GLU A 47 -14.57 -0.36 5.11
C GLU A 47 -13.30 -0.82 5.85
N TYR A 48 -12.13 -0.68 5.22
CA TYR A 48 -10.81 -0.98 5.76
C TYR A 48 -9.96 0.29 5.95
N SER A 49 -10.59 1.46 6.10
CA SER A 49 -9.89 2.75 6.24
C SER A 49 -8.93 2.83 7.43
N ASP A 50 -9.11 1.98 8.45
CA ASP A 50 -8.19 1.80 9.57
C ASP A 50 -6.92 1.00 9.21
N LYS A 51 -6.98 0.17 8.16
CA LYS A 51 -5.89 -0.70 7.70
C LYS A 51 -5.19 -0.19 6.44
N PHE A 52 -5.91 0.50 5.55
CA PHE A 52 -5.39 0.94 4.25
C PHE A 52 -4.82 2.36 4.33
N HIS A 53 -3.56 2.52 3.93
CA HIS A 53 -2.93 3.84 3.81
C HIS A 53 -2.30 4.00 2.43
N TYR A 54 -2.56 5.15 1.81
CA TYR A 54 -1.81 5.57 0.63
C TYR A 54 -0.68 6.51 1.06
N VAL A 55 0.52 6.27 0.52
CA VAL A 55 1.66 7.17 0.65
C VAL A 55 2.14 7.53 -0.74
N ARG A 56 2.28 8.83 -1.01
CA ARG A 56 2.92 9.29 -2.23
C ARG A 56 4.43 9.14 -2.11
N GLY A 57 5.08 8.52 -3.09
CA GLY A 57 6.53 8.42 -3.15
C GLY A 57 7.03 7.86 -4.47
N ASP A 58 8.32 8.04 -4.75
CA ASP A 58 9.00 7.57 -5.94
C ASP A 58 9.83 6.32 -5.63
N VAL A 59 9.49 5.19 -6.26
CA VAL A 59 10.19 3.92 -6.05
C VAL A 59 11.62 3.91 -6.60
N SER A 60 11.97 4.86 -7.49
CA SER A 60 13.34 5.04 -7.96
C SER A 60 14.23 5.70 -6.90
N GLN A 61 13.63 6.31 -5.87
CA GLN A 61 14.31 6.93 -4.74
C GLN A 61 14.28 5.95 -3.55
N ILE A 62 15.43 5.40 -3.17
CA ILE A 62 15.50 4.41 -2.10
C ILE A 62 15.11 5.02 -0.74
N GLU A 63 15.37 6.31 -0.56
CA GLU A 63 15.04 7.08 0.64
C GLU A 63 13.53 7.15 0.88
N ASP A 64 12.72 7.26 -0.17
CA ASP A 64 11.26 7.25 -0.07
C ASP A 64 10.78 5.89 0.46
N ILE A 65 11.30 4.80 -0.12
CA ILE A 65 10.96 3.43 0.30
C ILE A 65 11.36 3.22 1.77
N LEU A 66 12.61 3.55 2.13
CA LEU A 66 13.13 3.37 3.49
C LEU A 66 12.38 4.22 4.51
N SER A 67 11.97 5.43 4.14
CA SER A 67 11.19 6.32 5.00
C SER A 67 9.82 5.73 5.31
N VAL A 68 9.11 5.20 4.30
CA VAL A 68 7.82 4.53 4.49
C VAL A 68 7.96 3.26 5.32
N MET A 69 8.98 2.44 5.01
CA MET A 69 9.26 1.21 5.76
C MET A 69 9.48 1.50 7.24
N LYS A 70 10.26 2.54 7.56
CA LYS A 70 10.53 2.96 8.93
C LYS A 70 9.28 3.54 9.61
N LEU A 71 8.58 4.47 8.96
CA LEU A 71 7.42 5.17 9.52
C LEU A 71 6.30 4.20 9.92
N HIS A 72 6.04 3.19 9.09
CA HIS A 72 4.97 2.23 9.34
C HIS A 72 5.45 0.94 10.02
N SER A 73 6.77 0.75 10.21
CA SER A 73 7.36 -0.50 10.70
C SER A 73 6.96 -1.70 9.84
N ILE A 74 7.25 -1.61 8.54
CA ILE A 74 6.86 -2.60 7.53
C ILE A 74 7.59 -3.94 7.72
N ASP A 75 6.84 -5.04 7.68
CA ASP A 75 7.36 -6.41 7.83
C ASP A 75 7.68 -7.09 6.50
N ARG A 76 6.95 -6.71 5.43
CA ARG A 76 7.00 -7.31 4.10
C ARG A 76 6.80 -6.27 3.02
N VAL A 77 7.51 -6.43 1.91
CA VAL A 77 7.38 -5.60 0.71
C VAL A 77 6.92 -6.46 -0.45
N ILE A 78 5.95 -5.97 -1.20
CA ILE A 78 5.52 -6.52 -2.48
C ILE A 78 5.81 -5.46 -3.54
N ASN A 79 6.54 -5.84 -4.59
CA ASN A 79 6.95 -4.92 -5.64
C ASN A 79 6.17 -5.17 -6.94
N TRP A 80 5.36 -4.19 -7.36
CA TRP A 80 4.65 -4.15 -8.64
C TRP A 80 4.97 -2.90 -9.47
N ALA A 81 5.99 -2.14 -9.08
CA ALA A 81 6.42 -0.92 -9.75
C ALA A 81 7.43 -1.18 -10.87
#